data_AF-A0A9K3LH56-F1
#
_entry.id   AF-A0A9K3LH56-F1
#
_cell.length_a   1.000
_cell.length_b   1.000
_cell.length_c   1.000
_cell.angle_alpha   90.00
_cell.angle_beta   90.00
_cell.angle_gamma   90.00
#
_symmetry.space_group_name_H-M   'P 1'
#
loop_
_entity.id
_entity.type
_entity.pdbx_description
1 polymer ?
#
loop_
_entity_poly.entity_id
_entity_poly.type
_entity_poly.pdbx_seq_one_letter_code
_entity_poly.pdbx_strand_id
1 'polypeptide(L)'
;MSISPELLHQILLSPRIDDVPIPRISTISTPGFQTYQKQLLETNQVDPSMVMKRAFHDHMLQSVITSTEQQLTPLQQLLLELHQKLRDLVPNRKDLHEILKDDRPNLTLFDTAIFLGWVMEAGKALSMLESEAESITTTSWIELTRNMSSCSNFSSLQPTKQISFLICSLLYLMDKADRAQQEKQSFYLRTAILPRLFHTEEGYQLERKYMMERFPNFDWPMARKWIRSLLSNISTHDMKEICDNPQRRKEMIARGWIESIVFQKDHEVYLPEMFCLDLDTLRAIRSVTRLAAAGCALGLHATQMAKKPPDVIVQQESKGDALIQVLNSQAFSSDSPHGSYETKVEDTMIGLVKEWRGEEGSTLSETEIETLRQQTRNVLRSQDPVIKLLDKRMQTVFGDLAVVYVQQSGQSTYIGVEMHTGINGRATNQSVETVFAVKARQAFASQGLGLYACDLVKAAELASRVPALASQLYDKQILDLILTEGVDSQDTTTHM
;
A
#
# COMPACT_ATOMS: atom_id res chain seq x y z
N MET A 1 -14.81 -5.58 -19.64
CA MET A 1 -13.83 -5.86 -18.58
C MET A 1 -14.62 -6.06 -17.30
N SER A 2 -14.56 -7.23 -16.68
CA SER A 2 -15.23 -7.46 -15.37
C SER A 2 -14.29 -6.96 -14.28
N ILE A 3 -14.59 -5.80 -13.70
CA ILE A 3 -13.88 -5.28 -12.51
C ILE A 3 -14.63 -5.81 -11.29
N SER A 4 -13.91 -6.38 -10.30
CA SER A 4 -14.57 -6.82 -9.08
C SER A 4 -15.14 -5.61 -8.31
N PRO A 5 -16.29 -5.74 -7.62
CA PRO A 5 -16.87 -4.66 -6.82
C PRO A 5 -15.89 -4.11 -5.78
N GLU A 6 -15.09 -4.97 -5.16
CA GLU A 6 -14.11 -4.60 -4.14
C GLU A 6 -12.98 -3.75 -4.75
N LEU A 7 -12.49 -4.12 -5.93
CA LEU A 7 -11.45 -3.34 -6.63
C LEU A 7 -12.01 -2.00 -7.11
N LEU A 8 -13.24 -1.98 -7.63
CA LEU A 8 -13.91 -0.76 -8.02
C LEU A 8 -14.07 0.21 -6.84
N HIS A 9 -14.54 -0.31 -5.70
CA HIS A 9 -14.71 0.47 -4.48
C HIS A 9 -13.36 0.99 -3.95
N GLN A 10 -12.32 0.16 -3.92
CA GLN A 10 -10.95 0.59 -3.56
C GLN A 10 -10.41 1.67 -4.52
N ILE A 11 -10.72 1.56 -5.81
CA ILE A 11 -10.39 2.59 -6.79
C ILE A 11 -11.11 3.89 -6.42
N LEU A 12 -12.41 3.88 -6.16
CA LEU A 12 -13.17 5.08 -5.82
C LEU A 12 -12.74 5.70 -4.47
N LEU A 13 -12.25 4.87 -3.54
CA LEU A 13 -11.59 5.28 -2.30
C LEU A 13 -10.15 5.75 -2.51
N SER A 14 -9.51 5.59 -3.67
CA SER A 14 -8.14 6.06 -3.94
C SER A 14 -8.12 7.53 -4.35
N PRO A 15 -7.10 8.34 -3.98
CA PRO A 15 -7.11 9.78 -4.22
C PRO A 15 -7.41 10.06 -5.69
N ARG A 16 -8.15 11.13 -6.00
CA ARG A 16 -8.46 11.44 -7.41
C ARG A 16 -7.14 11.53 -8.17
N ILE A 17 -7.10 10.95 -9.36
CA ILE A 17 -5.87 10.89 -10.16
C ILE A 17 -5.37 12.29 -10.52
N ASP A 18 -6.30 13.23 -10.66
CA ASP A 18 -5.99 14.64 -10.88
C ASP A 18 -5.23 15.25 -9.69
N ASP A 19 -5.43 14.71 -8.49
CA ASP A 19 -4.83 15.18 -7.23
C ASP A 19 -3.55 14.40 -6.83
N VAL A 20 -3.10 13.42 -7.61
CA VAL A 20 -1.81 12.77 -7.37
C VAL A 20 -0.96 13.04 -8.59
N PRO A 21 0.06 13.92 -8.52
CA PRO A 21 0.98 14.11 -9.63
C PRO A 21 1.45 12.74 -10.04
N ILE A 22 1.18 12.35 -11.30
CA ILE A 22 1.43 11.01 -11.82
C ILE A 22 2.80 10.62 -11.30
N PRO A 23 2.88 9.72 -10.30
CA PRO A 23 4.17 9.25 -9.89
C PRO A 23 4.64 8.57 -11.16
N ARG A 24 5.63 9.17 -11.85
CA ARG A 24 6.43 8.46 -12.84
C ARG A 24 6.71 7.16 -12.13
N ILE A 25 6.11 6.06 -12.59
CA ILE A 25 6.10 4.76 -11.91
C ILE A 25 7.48 4.67 -11.31
N SER A 26 7.54 4.78 -9.97
CA SER A 26 8.78 5.11 -9.26
C SER A 26 9.82 4.23 -9.90
N THR A 27 10.77 4.84 -10.59
CA THR A 27 11.77 4.14 -11.40
C THR A 27 12.61 3.39 -10.38
N ILE A 28 12.10 2.25 -9.92
CA ILE A 28 12.87 1.26 -9.21
C ILE A 28 13.78 0.78 -10.32
N SER A 29 14.88 1.52 -10.47
CA SER A 29 15.83 1.36 -11.56
C SER A 29 16.12 -0.11 -11.65
N THR A 30 15.64 -0.75 -12.71
CA THR A 30 15.85 -2.18 -12.85
C THR A 30 17.37 -2.39 -12.82
N PRO A 31 17.89 -3.27 -11.95
CA PRO A 31 19.32 -3.48 -11.87
C PRO A 31 19.85 -3.85 -13.26
N GLY A 32 21.00 -3.29 -13.63
CA GLY A 32 21.69 -3.72 -14.84
C GLY A 32 21.98 -5.22 -14.78
N PHE A 33 22.12 -5.86 -15.93
CA PHE A 33 22.29 -7.32 -16.02
C PHE A 33 23.41 -7.88 -15.12
N GLN A 34 24.54 -7.17 -15.00
CA GLN A 34 25.64 -7.60 -14.12
C GLN A 34 25.24 -7.60 -12.64
N THR A 35 24.50 -6.59 -12.19
CA THR A 35 23.97 -6.52 -10.84
C THR A 35 22.95 -7.63 -10.62
N TYR A 36 22.06 -7.88 -11.59
CA TYR A 36 21.10 -8.99 -11.54
C TYR A 36 21.78 -10.35 -11.44
N GLN A 37 22.79 -10.59 -12.29
CA GLN A 37 23.58 -11.83 -12.28
C GLN A 37 24.29 -12.03 -10.95
N LYS A 38 24.90 -10.97 -10.41
CA LYS A 38 25.53 -10.99 -9.08
C LYS A 38 24.51 -11.30 -7.99
N GLN A 39 23.36 -10.65 -8.03
CA GLN A 39 22.26 -10.87 -7.09
C GLN A 39 21.79 -12.33 -7.11
N LEU A 40 21.63 -12.90 -8.31
CA LEU A 40 21.19 -14.27 -8.51
C LEU A 40 22.23 -15.31 -8.06
N LEU A 41 23.51 -15.12 -8.37
CA LEU A 41 24.55 -16.14 -8.17
C LEU A 41 25.30 -16.03 -6.84
N GLU A 42 25.55 -14.81 -6.35
CA GLU A 42 26.47 -14.58 -5.22
C GLU A 42 25.77 -14.29 -3.90
N THR A 43 24.48 -14.01 -3.91
CA THR A 43 23.90 -13.28 -2.77
C THR A 43 23.28 -14.20 -1.73
N ASN A 44 23.66 -13.99 -0.47
CA ASN A 44 23.03 -14.55 0.74
C ASN A 44 21.77 -13.75 1.15
N GLN A 45 21.11 -13.08 0.20
CA GLN A 45 19.98 -12.19 0.49
C GLN A 45 18.75 -13.00 0.87
N VAL A 46 17.96 -12.43 1.76
CA VAL A 46 16.74 -13.03 2.32
C VAL A 46 15.53 -12.89 1.37
N ASP A 47 15.67 -12.28 0.20
CA ASP A 47 14.56 -12.12 -0.75
C ASP A 47 14.10 -13.50 -1.28
N PRO A 48 12.91 -13.98 -0.90
CA PRO A 48 12.42 -15.29 -1.30
C PRO A 48 12.33 -15.44 -2.83
N SER A 49 12.04 -14.35 -3.56
CA SER A 49 11.94 -14.37 -5.02
C SER A 49 13.29 -14.70 -5.67
N MET A 50 14.37 -14.06 -5.20
CA MET A 50 15.71 -14.32 -5.71
C MET A 50 16.23 -15.72 -5.33
N VAL A 51 15.87 -16.22 -4.13
CA VAL A 51 16.18 -17.59 -3.72
C VAL A 51 15.51 -18.61 -4.64
N MET A 52 14.23 -18.41 -4.98
CA MET A 52 13.51 -19.27 -5.91
C MET A 52 14.11 -19.21 -7.32
N LYS A 53 14.45 -18.01 -7.82
CA LYS A 53 15.11 -17.84 -9.12
C LYS A 53 16.48 -18.52 -9.17
N ARG A 54 17.25 -18.48 -8.08
CA ARG A 54 18.54 -19.18 -7.97
C ARG A 54 18.35 -20.69 -7.97
N ALA A 55 17.42 -21.21 -7.18
CA ALA A 55 17.11 -22.65 -7.17
C ALA A 55 16.67 -23.13 -8.56
N PHE A 56 15.84 -22.34 -9.26
CA PHE A 56 15.45 -22.60 -10.64
C PHE A 56 16.65 -22.57 -11.60
N HIS A 57 17.52 -21.56 -11.48
CA HIS A 57 18.75 -21.47 -12.26
C HIS A 57 19.61 -22.73 -12.08
N ASP A 58 19.87 -23.14 -10.84
CA ASP A 58 20.72 -24.28 -10.52
C ASP A 58 20.10 -25.60 -11.03
N HIS A 59 18.79 -25.74 -10.90
CA HIS A 59 18.04 -26.87 -11.44
C HIS A 59 18.13 -26.94 -12.98
N MET A 60 17.93 -25.82 -13.67
CA MET A 60 18.03 -25.73 -15.12
C MET A 60 19.45 -26.03 -15.61
N LEU A 61 20.45 -25.48 -14.93
CA LEU A 61 21.85 -25.73 -15.23
C LEU A 61 22.18 -27.22 -15.09
N GLN A 62 21.74 -27.84 -13.99
CA GLN A 62 21.93 -29.27 -13.76
C GLN A 62 21.20 -30.10 -14.83
N SER A 63 19.95 -29.78 -15.15
CA SER A 63 19.14 -30.50 -16.15
C SER A 63 19.80 -30.51 -17.53
N VAL A 64 20.36 -29.38 -17.97
CA VAL A 64 21.05 -29.29 -19.26
C VAL A 64 22.38 -30.06 -19.24
N ILE A 65 23.13 -30.03 -18.13
CA ILE A 65 24.42 -30.71 -18.01
C ILE A 65 24.28 -32.23 -17.88
N THR A 66 23.27 -32.71 -17.17
CA THR A 66 23.06 -34.15 -16.92
C THR A 66 22.31 -34.86 -18.05
N SER A 67 21.68 -34.11 -18.96
CA SER A 67 20.97 -34.68 -20.11
C SER A 67 21.94 -35.48 -21.00
N THR A 68 21.65 -36.77 -21.18
CA THR A 68 22.45 -37.71 -21.98
C THR A 68 22.56 -37.29 -23.44
N GLU A 69 21.59 -36.51 -23.93
CA GLU A 69 21.55 -36.04 -25.32
C GLU A 69 22.23 -34.67 -25.49
N GLN A 70 22.69 -34.02 -24.41
CA GLN A 70 23.34 -32.71 -24.46
C GLN A 70 22.53 -31.67 -25.27
N GLN A 71 21.20 -31.71 -25.15
CA GLN A 71 20.30 -30.81 -25.86
C GLN A 71 19.96 -29.58 -25.03
N LEU A 72 19.72 -28.46 -25.71
CA LEU A 72 19.28 -27.20 -25.10
C LEU A 72 17.76 -27.12 -24.89
N THR A 73 17.04 -28.25 -24.97
CA THR A 73 15.56 -28.31 -24.92
C THR A 73 14.95 -27.55 -23.74
N PRO A 74 15.45 -27.65 -22.49
CA PRO A 74 14.91 -26.86 -21.38
C PRO A 74 15.05 -25.34 -21.61
N LEU A 75 16.16 -24.88 -22.20
CA LEU A 75 16.35 -23.47 -22.52
C LEU A 75 15.46 -23.03 -23.68
N GLN A 76 15.25 -23.89 -24.68
CA GLN A 76 14.32 -23.63 -25.78
C GLN A 76 12.89 -23.41 -25.26
N GLN A 77 12.43 -24.24 -24.31
CA GLN A 77 11.14 -24.03 -23.68
C GLN A 77 11.06 -22.67 -22.97
N LEU A 78 12.08 -22.30 -22.20
CA LEU A 78 12.13 -21.00 -21.52
C LEU A 78 12.14 -19.81 -22.50
N LEU A 79 12.80 -19.97 -23.65
CA LEU A 79 12.77 -18.98 -24.72
C LEU A 79 11.40 -18.86 -25.39
N LEU A 80 10.69 -19.97 -25.59
CA LEU A 80 9.30 -19.96 -26.09
C LEU A 80 8.35 -19.30 -25.09
N GLU A 81 8.54 -19.52 -23.79
CA GLU A 81 7.79 -18.81 -22.74
C GLU A 81 8.07 -17.30 -22.78
N LEU A 82 9.33 -16.90 -22.97
CA LEU A 82 9.67 -15.48 -23.17
C LEU A 82 9.01 -14.93 -24.44
N HIS A 83 9.05 -15.64 -25.58
CA HIS A 83 8.36 -15.22 -26.80
C HIS A 83 6.86 -14.99 -26.56
N GLN A 84 6.20 -15.92 -25.86
CA GLN A 84 4.78 -15.80 -25.54
C GLN A 84 4.50 -14.54 -24.68
N LYS A 85 5.30 -14.31 -23.62
CA LYS A 85 5.20 -13.08 -22.81
C LYS A 85 5.35 -11.81 -23.66
N LEU A 86 6.29 -11.80 -24.60
CA LEU A 86 6.50 -10.66 -25.50
C LEU A 86 5.32 -10.45 -26.47
N ARG A 87 4.69 -11.54 -26.96
CA ARG A 87 3.48 -11.45 -27.80
C ARG A 87 2.28 -10.92 -27.02
N ASP A 88 2.14 -11.32 -25.77
CA ASP A 88 1.05 -10.88 -24.88
C ASP A 88 1.13 -9.36 -24.55
N LEU A 89 2.35 -8.79 -24.55
CA LEU A 89 2.55 -7.35 -24.42
C LEU A 89 1.88 -6.57 -25.56
N VAL A 90 1.98 -7.04 -26.81
CA VAL A 90 1.30 -6.38 -27.94
C VAL A 90 0.81 -7.40 -28.97
N PRO A 91 -0.42 -7.95 -28.80
CA PRO A 91 -0.91 -9.06 -29.61
C PRO A 91 -1.12 -8.71 -31.09
N ASN A 92 -1.16 -7.41 -31.43
CA ASN A 92 -1.44 -6.94 -32.79
C ASN A 92 -0.18 -6.49 -33.57
N ARG A 93 1.04 -6.60 -33.00
CA ARG A 93 2.29 -6.15 -33.65
C ARG A 93 2.93 -7.27 -34.48
N LYS A 94 2.50 -7.39 -35.74
CA LYS A 94 3.02 -8.41 -36.69
C LYS A 94 4.52 -8.31 -36.94
N ASP A 95 5.06 -7.08 -36.99
CA ASP A 95 6.48 -6.78 -37.16
C ASP A 95 7.36 -7.39 -36.06
N LEU A 96 6.89 -7.38 -34.81
CA LEU A 96 7.62 -8.00 -33.70
C LEU A 96 7.48 -9.52 -33.70
N HIS A 97 6.32 -10.02 -34.13
CA HIS A 97 6.07 -11.46 -34.17
C HIS A 97 6.93 -12.15 -35.23
N GLU A 98 7.29 -11.45 -36.32
CA GLU A 98 8.23 -11.95 -37.34
C GLU A 98 9.66 -12.14 -36.81
N ILE A 99 10.06 -11.37 -35.78
CA ILE A 99 11.36 -11.50 -35.10
C ILE A 99 11.37 -12.75 -34.19
N LEU A 100 10.24 -13.07 -33.58
CA LEU A 100 10.09 -14.16 -32.61
C LEU A 100 9.69 -15.47 -33.30
N LYS A 101 10.66 -16.15 -33.92
CA LYS A 101 10.43 -17.43 -34.62
C LYS A 101 10.44 -18.61 -33.65
N ASP A 102 9.37 -19.41 -33.66
CA ASP A 102 9.24 -20.60 -32.80
C ASP A 102 9.77 -21.87 -33.47
N ASP A 103 9.67 -21.97 -34.79
CA ASP A 103 10.18 -23.09 -35.58
C ASP A 103 11.71 -23.03 -35.64
N ARG A 104 12.34 -23.66 -34.65
CA ARG A 104 13.80 -23.67 -34.50
C ARG A 104 14.28 -25.12 -34.34
N PRO A 105 15.40 -25.48 -34.99
CA PRO A 105 15.94 -26.84 -34.90
C PRO A 105 16.38 -27.17 -33.47
N ASN A 106 16.34 -28.46 -33.12
CA ASN A 106 16.90 -28.94 -31.86
C ASN A 106 18.40 -28.65 -31.84
N LEU A 107 18.83 -27.84 -30.87
CA LEU A 107 20.22 -27.41 -30.72
C LEU A 107 20.95 -28.29 -29.70
N THR A 108 22.23 -28.54 -29.97
CA THR A 108 23.14 -29.23 -29.07
C THR A 108 23.90 -28.24 -28.18
N LEU A 109 24.63 -28.74 -27.18
CA LEU A 109 25.53 -27.94 -26.34
C LEU A 109 26.61 -27.16 -27.12
N PHE A 110 26.91 -27.53 -28.37
CA PHE A 110 27.87 -26.81 -29.20
C PHE A 110 27.28 -25.58 -29.90
N ASP A 111 25.96 -25.45 -29.89
CA ASP A 111 25.22 -24.40 -30.59
C ASP A 111 24.82 -23.22 -29.67
N THR A 112 25.49 -23.08 -28.52
CA THR A 112 25.18 -22.03 -27.52
C THR A 112 25.29 -20.62 -28.09
N ALA A 113 26.20 -20.39 -29.05
CA ALA A 113 26.33 -19.10 -29.74
C ALA A 113 25.13 -18.79 -30.67
N ILE A 114 24.59 -19.81 -31.36
CA ILE A 114 23.38 -19.67 -32.19
C ILE A 114 22.19 -19.38 -31.29
N PHE A 115 22.05 -20.16 -30.21
CA PHE A 115 21.00 -19.96 -29.22
C PHE A 115 21.08 -18.57 -28.58
N LEU A 116 22.28 -18.07 -28.27
CA LEU A 116 22.46 -16.71 -27.76
C LEU A 116 21.96 -15.65 -28.75
N GLY A 117 22.19 -15.86 -30.05
CA GLY A 117 21.64 -15.01 -31.11
C GLY A 117 20.11 -14.92 -31.05
N TRP A 118 19.45 -16.04 -30.79
CA TRP A 118 18.00 -16.10 -30.61
C TRP A 118 17.51 -15.38 -29.34
N VAL A 119 18.24 -15.49 -28.23
CA VAL A 119 17.93 -14.73 -27.01
C VAL A 119 18.12 -13.22 -27.25
N MET A 120 19.13 -12.82 -28.03
CA MET A 120 19.33 -11.42 -28.43
C MET A 120 18.19 -10.88 -29.30
N GLU A 121 17.59 -11.70 -30.18
CA GLU A 121 16.39 -11.31 -30.95
C GLU A 121 15.21 -11.00 -30.02
N ALA A 122 14.98 -11.84 -29.01
CA ALA A 122 13.96 -11.59 -27.99
C ALA A 122 14.25 -10.31 -27.19
N GLY A 123 15.51 -10.07 -26.81
CA GLY A 123 15.89 -8.83 -26.12
C GLY A 123 15.72 -7.56 -26.98
N LYS A 124 15.98 -7.62 -28.29
CA LYS A 124 15.69 -6.51 -29.21
C LYS A 124 14.19 -6.23 -29.27
N ALA A 125 13.38 -7.27 -29.43
CA ALA A 125 11.93 -7.13 -29.42
C ALA A 125 11.44 -6.50 -28.11
N LEU A 126 11.97 -6.95 -26.97
CA LEU A 126 11.64 -6.38 -25.67
C LEU A 126 12.06 -4.91 -25.54
N SER A 127 13.26 -4.50 -25.99
CA SER A 127 13.67 -3.09 -25.94
C SER A 127 12.79 -2.15 -26.77
N MET A 128 12.08 -2.67 -27.78
CA MET A 128 11.10 -1.91 -28.57
C MET A 128 9.73 -1.81 -27.90
N LEU A 129 9.48 -2.62 -26.86
CA LEU A 129 8.22 -2.68 -26.11
C LEU A 129 8.29 -1.97 -24.75
N GLU A 130 9.50 -1.81 -24.22
CA GLU A 130 9.75 -1.15 -22.94
C GLU A 130 9.59 0.37 -23.01
N SER A 131 9.37 0.98 -21.84
CA SER A 131 9.52 2.43 -21.68
C SER A 131 10.97 2.87 -21.92
N GLU A 132 11.19 4.13 -22.29
CA GLU A 132 12.53 4.66 -22.57
C GLU A 132 13.50 4.42 -21.40
N ALA A 133 13.05 4.63 -20.17
CA ALA A 133 13.84 4.41 -18.96
C ALA A 133 14.27 2.94 -18.78
N GLU A 134 13.36 1.99 -19.03
CA GLU A 134 13.64 0.57 -18.87
C GLU A 134 14.47 0.00 -20.05
N SER A 135 14.29 0.55 -21.26
CA SER A 135 14.98 0.08 -22.47
C SER A 135 16.51 0.21 -22.40
N ILE A 136 17.02 1.14 -21.59
CA ILE A 136 18.46 1.42 -21.41
C ILE A 136 19.20 0.18 -20.89
N THR A 137 18.63 -0.53 -19.92
CA THR A 137 19.30 -1.69 -19.31
C THR A 137 19.26 -2.90 -20.23
N THR A 138 18.17 -3.07 -20.98
CA THR A 138 18.05 -4.12 -22.02
C THR A 138 19.03 -3.87 -23.16
N THR A 139 19.15 -2.62 -23.63
CA THR A 139 20.12 -2.23 -24.64
C THR A 139 21.56 -2.45 -24.17
N SER A 140 21.86 -2.09 -22.92
CA SER A 140 23.17 -2.36 -22.30
C SER A 140 23.48 -3.87 -22.25
N TRP A 141 22.48 -4.72 -21.95
CA TRP A 141 22.64 -6.17 -22.00
C TRP A 141 22.88 -6.68 -23.44
N ILE A 142 22.19 -6.13 -24.45
CA ILE A 142 22.39 -6.47 -25.87
C ILE A 142 23.83 -6.14 -26.28
N GLU A 143 24.34 -4.96 -25.90
CA GLU A 143 25.71 -4.53 -26.21
C GLU A 143 26.76 -5.42 -25.53
N LEU A 144 26.57 -5.71 -24.24
CA LEU A 144 27.40 -6.65 -23.49
C LEU A 144 27.47 -8.02 -24.20
N THR A 145 26.31 -8.53 -24.61
CA THR A 145 26.18 -9.83 -25.29
C THR A 145 26.81 -9.81 -26.69
N ARG A 146 26.66 -8.71 -27.43
CA ARG A 146 27.31 -8.51 -28.74
C ARG A 146 28.84 -8.47 -28.62
N ASN A 147 29.36 -7.82 -27.59
CA ASN A 147 30.80 -7.75 -27.34
C ASN A 147 31.36 -9.12 -26.95
N MET A 148 30.63 -9.91 -26.16
CA MET A 148 31.02 -11.29 -25.82
C MET A 148 31.04 -12.22 -27.04
N SER A 149 30.07 -12.10 -27.94
CA SER A 149 29.99 -12.92 -29.15
C SER A 149 31.04 -12.53 -30.20
N SER A 150 31.30 -11.23 -30.39
CA SER A 150 32.24 -10.73 -31.41
C SER A 150 33.71 -11.03 -31.10
N CYS A 151 34.10 -11.03 -29.82
CA CYS A 151 35.49 -11.22 -29.42
C CYS A 151 35.92 -12.70 -29.31
N SER A 152 35.12 -13.66 -29.81
CA SER A 152 35.29 -15.12 -29.56
C SER A 152 35.34 -15.52 -28.07
N ASN A 153 35.06 -14.56 -27.17
CA ASN A 153 35.11 -14.74 -25.72
C ASN A 153 33.99 -15.67 -25.23
N PHE A 154 32.82 -15.66 -25.88
CA PHE A 154 31.73 -16.54 -25.49
C PHE A 154 32.07 -18.02 -25.76
N SER A 155 32.55 -18.33 -26.97
CA SER A 155 32.93 -19.70 -27.37
C SER A 155 34.13 -20.26 -26.59
N SER A 156 34.99 -19.40 -26.02
CA SER A 156 36.13 -19.83 -25.20
C SER A 156 35.78 -20.09 -23.73
N LEU A 157 34.58 -19.72 -23.28
CA LEU A 157 34.08 -20.06 -21.94
C LEU A 157 33.85 -21.56 -21.79
N GLN A 158 34.02 -22.06 -20.57
CA GLN A 158 33.59 -23.41 -20.22
C GLN A 158 32.07 -23.58 -20.48
N PRO A 159 31.61 -24.73 -21.02
CA PRO A 159 30.20 -24.94 -21.36
C PRO A 159 29.24 -24.60 -20.22
N THR A 160 29.57 -24.97 -18.98
CA THR A 160 28.80 -24.63 -17.77
C THR A 160 28.60 -23.12 -17.59
N LYS A 161 29.63 -22.32 -17.88
CA LYS A 161 29.55 -20.84 -17.78
C LYS A 161 28.73 -20.24 -18.91
N GLN A 162 28.79 -20.81 -20.12
CA GLN A 162 27.94 -20.40 -21.25
C GLN A 162 26.46 -20.66 -20.95
N ILE A 163 26.14 -21.85 -20.46
CA ILE A 163 24.76 -22.24 -20.11
C ILE A 163 24.24 -21.37 -18.96
N SER A 164 25.04 -21.17 -17.91
CA SER A 164 24.66 -20.29 -16.79
C SER A 164 24.40 -18.85 -17.27
N PHE A 165 25.22 -18.31 -18.17
CA PHE A 165 24.98 -16.99 -18.76
C PHE A 165 23.67 -16.94 -19.56
N LEU A 166 23.36 -17.98 -20.34
CA LEU A 166 22.11 -18.09 -21.09
C LEU A 166 20.88 -18.14 -20.18
N ILE A 167 20.92 -18.95 -19.12
CA ILE A 167 19.85 -19.03 -18.12
C ILE A 167 19.65 -17.67 -17.45
N CYS A 168 20.75 -17.03 -17.00
CA CYS A 168 20.68 -15.70 -16.39
C CYS A 168 20.07 -14.67 -17.35
N SER A 169 20.44 -14.71 -18.63
CA SER A 169 19.91 -13.81 -19.67
C SER A 169 18.42 -14.01 -19.91
N LEU A 170 17.96 -15.26 -20.03
CA LEU A 170 16.53 -15.56 -20.18
C LEU A 170 15.73 -15.12 -18.95
N LEU A 171 16.18 -15.45 -17.75
CA LEU A 171 15.51 -15.03 -16.51
C LEU A 171 15.47 -13.50 -16.37
N TYR A 172 16.54 -12.81 -16.75
CA TYR A 172 16.60 -11.35 -16.76
C TYR A 172 15.57 -10.75 -17.74
N LEU A 173 15.53 -11.23 -18.98
CA LEU A 173 14.59 -10.76 -19.99
C LEU A 173 13.13 -11.10 -19.63
N MET A 174 12.88 -12.24 -18.99
CA MET A 174 11.54 -12.58 -18.48
C MET A 174 11.09 -11.63 -17.36
N ASP A 175 11.97 -11.31 -16.40
CA ASP A 175 11.66 -10.33 -15.34
C ASP A 175 11.33 -8.96 -15.95
N LYS A 176 12.10 -8.55 -16.96
CA LYS A 176 11.88 -7.32 -17.72
C LYS A 176 10.56 -7.35 -18.50
N ALA A 177 10.21 -8.45 -19.15
CA ALA A 177 8.92 -8.62 -19.83
C ALA A 177 7.72 -8.55 -18.86
N ASP A 178 7.84 -9.15 -17.68
CA ASP A 178 6.81 -9.08 -16.64
C ASP A 178 6.62 -7.66 -16.10
N ARG A 179 7.72 -6.90 -15.94
CA ARG A 179 7.66 -5.46 -15.60
C ARG A 179 7.00 -4.65 -16.71
N ALA A 180 7.37 -4.86 -17.97
CA ALA A 180 6.74 -4.18 -19.10
C ALA A 180 5.22 -4.46 -19.14
N GLN A 181 4.79 -5.67 -18.78
CA GLN A 181 3.37 -6.01 -18.69
C GLN A 181 2.68 -5.28 -17.55
N GLN A 182 3.33 -5.17 -16.38
CA GLN A 182 2.84 -4.36 -15.26
C GLN A 182 2.76 -2.87 -15.60
N GLU A 183 3.75 -2.33 -16.31
CA GLU A 183 3.74 -0.95 -16.81
C GLU A 183 2.58 -0.71 -17.78
N LYS A 184 2.40 -1.62 -18.75
CA LYS A 184 1.26 -1.59 -19.67
C LYS A 184 -0.07 -1.62 -18.92
N GLN A 185 -0.26 -2.55 -17.99
CA GLN A 185 -1.48 -2.64 -17.17
C GLN A 185 -1.72 -1.37 -16.36
N SER A 186 -0.66 -0.83 -15.73
CA SER A 186 -0.71 0.42 -14.97
C SER A 186 -1.07 1.60 -15.86
N PHE A 187 -0.49 1.67 -17.07
CA PHE A 187 -0.80 2.70 -18.05
C PHE A 187 -2.26 2.64 -18.51
N TYR A 188 -2.77 1.45 -18.86
CA TYR A 188 -4.17 1.26 -19.26
C TYR A 188 -5.14 1.58 -18.13
N LEU A 189 -4.84 1.12 -16.91
CA LEU A 189 -5.61 1.45 -15.72
C LEU A 189 -5.69 2.98 -15.57
N ARG A 190 -4.55 3.65 -15.55
CA ARG A 190 -4.47 5.10 -15.33
C ARG A 190 -5.06 5.94 -16.45
N THR A 191 -4.87 5.55 -17.71
CA THR A 191 -5.17 6.41 -18.87
C THR A 191 -6.55 6.12 -19.46
N ALA A 192 -7.01 4.86 -19.41
CA ALA A 192 -8.26 4.45 -20.05
C ALA A 192 -9.35 4.12 -19.04
N ILE A 193 -9.03 3.35 -17.99
CA ILE A 193 -10.04 2.82 -17.08
C ILE A 193 -10.42 3.87 -16.04
N LEU A 194 -9.45 4.41 -15.30
CA LEU A 194 -9.73 5.29 -14.19
C LEU A 194 -10.44 6.59 -14.59
N PRO A 195 -10.07 7.30 -15.69
CA PRO A 195 -10.80 8.48 -16.11
C PRO A 195 -12.26 8.17 -16.44
N ARG A 196 -12.54 7.00 -17.01
CA ARG A 196 -13.92 6.56 -17.21
C ARG A 196 -14.64 6.36 -15.88
N LEU A 197 -14.03 5.65 -14.93
CA LEU A 197 -14.65 5.39 -13.63
C LEU A 197 -14.94 6.68 -12.86
N PHE A 198 -14.03 7.66 -12.87
CA PHE A 198 -14.16 8.90 -12.11
C PHE A 198 -14.87 10.04 -12.85
N HIS A 199 -14.57 10.30 -14.13
CA HIS A 199 -15.09 11.45 -14.87
C HIS A 199 -16.44 11.20 -15.54
N THR A 200 -16.81 9.95 -15.83
CA THR A 200 -18.09 9.63 -16.51
C THR A 200 -19.19 9.14 -15.58
N GLU A 201 -18.98 9.23 -14.27
CA GLU A 201 -19.82 8.61 -13.22
C GLU A 201 -20.02 7.08 -13.32
N GLU A 202 -19.43 6.41 -14.34
CA GLU A 202 -19.57 4.98 -14.61
C GLU A 202 -19.20 4.14 -13.38
N GLY A 203 -18.15 4.53 -12.63
CA GLY A 203 -17.75 3.84 -11.41
C GLY A 203 -18.82 3.89 -10.31
N TYR A 204 -19.37 5.08 -10.04
CA TYR A 204 -20.43 5.25 -9.05
C TYR A 204 -21.72 4.50 -9.42
N GLN A 205 -22.04 4.42 -10.73
CA GLN A 205 -23.19 3.66 -11.21
C GLN A 205 -23.00 2.15 -11.06
N LEU A 206 -21.80 1.64 -11.38
CA LEU A 206 -21.47 0.22 -11.23
C LEU A 206 -21.51 -0.22 -9.76
N GLU A 207 -20.97 0.59 -8.84
CA GLU A 207 -21.02 0.28 -7.41
C GLU A 207 -22.46 0.31 -6.87
N ARG A 208 -23.27 1.31 -7.25
CA ARG A 208 -24.69 1.35 -6.90
C ARG A 208 -25.45 0.14 -7.42
N LYS A 209 -25.20 -0.26 -8.67
CA LYS A 209 -25.83 -1.45 -9.26
C LYS A 209 -25.49 -2.70 -8.44
N TYR A 210 -24.22 -2.90 -8.10
CA TYR A 210 -23.80 -4.00 -7.24
C TYR A 210 -24.53 -3.98 -5.89
N MET A 211 -24.65 -2.81 -5.26
CA MET A 211 -25.35 -2.68 -3.98
C MET A 211 -26.85 -2.95 -4.09
N MET A 212 -27.50 -2.56 -5.18
CA MET A 212 -28.91 -2.90 -5.44
C MET A 212 -29.11 -4.39 -5.68
N GLU A 213 -28.16 -5.06 -6.33
CA GLU A 213 -28.18 -6.52 -6.53
C GLU A 213 -27.99 -7.26 -5.21
N ARG A 214 -27.09 -6.77 -4.34
CA ARG A 214 -26.80 -7.37 -3.03
C ARG A 214 -27.88 -7.09 -1.98
N PHE A 215 -28.46 -5.90 -2.00
CA PHE A 215 -29.49 -5.43 -1.07
C PHE A 215 -30.70 -4.88 -1.85
N PRO A 216 -31.58 -5.76 -2.34
CA PRO A 216 -32.74 -5.37 -3.16
C PRO A 216 -33.66 -4.38 -2.45
N ASN A 217 -34.27 -3.47 -3.22
CA ASN A 217 -35.22 -2.45 -2.76
C ASN A 217 -34.70 -1.50 -1.67
N PHE A 218 -33.39 -1.41 -1.48
CA PHE A 218 -32.78 -0.61 -0.42
C PHE A 218 -33.33 -0.93 0.98
N ASP A 219 -33.66 -2.20 1.23
CA ASP A 219 -34.00 -2.63 2.59
C ASP A 219 -32.73 -2.69 3.43
N TRP A 220 -32.32 -1.54 3.96
CA TRP A 220 -31.09 -1.34 4.72
C TRP A 220 -31.40 -1.08 6.20
N PRO A 221 -31.85 -2.10 6.95
CA PRO A 221 -32.27 -1.94 8.33
C PRO A 221 -31.13 -1.45 9.24
N MET A 222 -29.88 -1.85 9.00
CA MET A 222 -28.75 -1.42 9.83
C MET A 222 -28.42 0.05 9.57
N ALA A 223 -28.39 0.49 8.31
CA ALA A 223 -28.25 1.90 7.95
C ALA A 223 -29.37 2.76 8.54
N ARG A 224 -30.64 2.31 8.46
CA ARG A 224 -31.77 3.01 9.07
C ARG A 224 -31.61 3.14 10.58
N LYS A 225 -31.31 2.04 11.26
CA LYS A 225 -31.11 2.03 12.72
C LYS A 225 -29.96 2.97 13.12
N TRP A 226 -28.87 2.91 12.38
CA TRP A 226 -27.70 3.75 12.60
C TRP A 226 -28.02 5.23 12.41
N ILE A 227 -28.61 5.63 11.29
CA ILE A 227 -28.99 7.03 11.04
C ILE A 227 -29.95 7.55 12.11
N ARG A 228 -30.97 6.76 12.49
CA ARG A 228 -31.89 7.13 13.59
C ARG A 228 -31.16 7.36 14.91
N SER A 229 -30.13 6.56 15.21
CA SER A 229 -29.30 6.77 16.40
C SER A 229 -28.46 8.04 16.35
N LEU A 230 -28.05 8.49 15.15
CA LEU A 230 -27.38 9.78 14.99
C LEU A 230 -28.34 10.95 15.22
N LEU A 231 -29.59 10.82 14.76
CA LEU A 231 -30.61 11.85 14.89
C LEU A 231 -31.20 11.98 16.29
N SER A 232 -31.13 10.94 17.14
CA SER A 232 -31.84 10.90 18.42
C SER A 232 -31.44 12.00 19.41
N ASN A 233 -30.25 12.59 19.24
CA ASN A 233 -29.73 13.66 20.10
C ASN A 233 -29.73 15.04 19.43
N ILE A 234 -30.28 15.15 18.22
CA ILE A 234 -30.29 16.37 17.41
C ILE A 234 -31.62 17.10 17.63
N SER A 235 -31.57 18.43 17.78
CA SER A 235 -32.80 19.23 17.93
C SER A 235 -33.64 19.21 16.66
N THR A 236 -34.97 19.37 16.77
CA THR A 236 -35.86 19.38 15.59
C THR A 236 -35.49 20.48 14.58
N HIS A 237 -35.01 21.63 15.06
CA HIS A 237 -34.49 22.70 14.21
C HIS A 237 -33.27 22.24 13.38
N ASP A 238 -32.30 21.61 14.03
CA ASP A 238 -31.07 21.15 13.37
C ASP A 238 -31.33 19.95 12.45
N MET A 239 -32.33 19.11 12.78
CA MET A 239 -32.77 18.03 11.89
C MET A 239 -33.27 18.57 10.55
N LYS A 240 -34.06 19.65 10.58
CA LYS A 240 -34.51 20.31 9.35
C LYS A 240 -33.33 20.90 8.57
N GLU A 241 -32.38 21.55 9.24
CA GLU A 241 -31.16 22.04 8.61
C GLU A 241 -30.36 20.91 7.93
N ILE A 242 -30.24 19.74 8.58
CA ILE A 242 -29.54 18.57 8.02
C ILE A 242 -30.27 17.99 6.80
N CYS A 243 -31.61 17.99 6.80
CA CYS A 243 -32.40 17.55 5.66
C CYS A 243 -32.25 18.51 4.48
N ASP A 244 -32.33 19.82 4.74
CA ASP A 244 -32.31 20.86 3.71
C ASP A 244 -30.88 21.17 3.19
N ASN A 245 -29.83 20.85 3.95
CA ASN A 245 -28.44 21.16 3.62
C ASN A 245 -27.58 19.88 3.43
N PRO A 246 -27.27 19.49 2.17
CA PRO A 246 -26.43 18.32 1.89
C PRO A 246 -25.05 18.35 2.56
N GLN A 247 -24.49 19.55 2.78
CA GLN A 247 -23.21 19.68 3.44
C GLN A 247 -23.30 19.31 4.93
N ARG A 248 -24.32 19.80 5.63
CA ARG A 248 -24.58 19.45 7.04
C ARG A 248 -24.82 17.97 7.23
N ARG A 249 -25.51 17.36 6.28
CA ARG A 249 -25.72 15.92 6.25
C ARG A 249 -24.42 15.13 6.11
N LYS A 250 -23.54 15.53 5.18
CA LYS A 250 -22.22 14.91 5.04
C LYS A 250 -21.39 15.07 6.32
N GLU A 251 -21.44 16.23 6.97
CA GLU A 251 -20.78 16.45 8.27
C GLU A 251 -21.33 15.52 9.35
N MET A 252 -22.66 15.35 9.42
CA MET A 252 -23.30 14.42 10.37
C MET A 252 -22.87 12.97 10.12
N ILE A 253 -22.91 12.51 8.86
CA ILE A 253 -22.50 11.14 8.48
C ILE A 253 -21.02 10.92 8.79
N ALA A 254 -20.16 11.89 8.48
CA ALA A 254 -18.74 11.81 8.77
C ALA A 254 -18.46 11.70 10.28
N ARG A 255 -19.09 12.54 11.11
CA ARG A 255 -18.96 12.45 12.58
C ARG A 255 -19.50 11.12 13.11
N GLY A 256 -20.70 10.72 12.67
CA GLY A 256 -21.30 9.45 13.04
C GLY A 256 -20.39 8.28 12.70
N TRP A 257 -19.80 8.26 11.50
CA TRP A 257 -18.85 7.24 11.07
C TRP A 257 -17.65 7.15 12.02
N ILE A 258 -17.02 8.28 12.34
CA ILE A 258 -15.89 8.30 13.26
C ILE A 258 -16.31 7.81 14.66
N GLU A 259 -17.35 8.39 15.24
CA GLU A 259 -17.69 8.20 16.65
C GLU A 259 -18.33 6.83 16.94
N SER A 260 -19.25 6.39 16.08
CA SER A 260 -20.04 5.18 16.33
C SER A 260 -19.51 3.94 15.62
N ILE A 261 -18.69 4.11 14.58
CA ILE A 261 -18.13 2.99 13.81
C ILE A 261 -16.62 2.91 13.98
N VAL A 262 -15.82 3.94 13.66
CA VAL A 262 -14.35 3.83 13.78
C VAL A 262 -13.92 3.58 15.22
N PHE A 263 -14.43 4.38 16.17
CA PHE A 263 -14.08 4.32 17.60
C PHE A 263 -15.12 3.59 18.46
N GLN A 264 -15.87 2.65 17.87
CA GLN A 264 -16.78 1.79 18.62
C GLN A 264 -16.00 0.98 19.67
N LYS A 265 -16.51 0.95 20.90
CA LYS A 265 -15.87 0.25 22.03
C LYS A 265 -15.98 -1.27 21.91
N ASP A 266 -17.05 -1.75 21.29
CA ASP A 266 -17.31 -3.18 21.16
C ASP A 266 -16.46 -3.80 20.03
N HIS A 267 -16.00 -5.02 20.25
CA HIS A 267 -15.24 -5.77 19.25
C HIS A 267 -16.12 -6.24 18.10
N GLU A 268 -17.43 -6.39 18.32
CA GLU A 268 -18.39 -6.73 17.27
C GLU A 268 -18.69 -5.50 16.40
N VAL A 269 -18.26 -5.58 15.15
CA VAL A 269 -18.47 -4.51 14.16
C VAL A 269 -19.84 -4.69 13.52
N TYR A 270 -20.79 -3.83 13.92
CA TYR A 270 -22.06 -3.71 13.23
C TYR A 270 -21.93 -2.62 12.17
N LEU A 271 -21.73 -3.05 10.92
CA LEU A 271 -21.48 -2.15 9.81
C LEU A 271 -22.78 -1.91 9.02
N PRO A 272 -23.24 -0.66 8.88
CA PRO A 272 -24.32 -0.32 7.97
C PRO A 272 -24.06 -0.86 6.55
N GLU A 273 -25.11 -1.23 5.84
CA GLU A 273 -25.03 -1.86 4.52
C GLU A 273 -24.23 -0.99 3.54
N MET A 274 -24.40 0.33 3.60
CA MET A 274 -23.68 1.30 2.75
C MET A 274 -22.15 1.28 2.91
N PHE A 275 -21.64 0.68 4.00
CA PHE A 275 -20.22 0.54 4.29
C PHE A 275 -19.74 -0.92 4.18
N CYS A 276 -20.53 -1.84 3.63
CA CYS A 276 -20.18 -3.27 3.68
C CYS A 276 -18.87 -3.61 2.94
N LEU A 277 -18.45 -2.79 1.98
CA LEU A 277 -17.19 -2.92 1.25
C LEU A 277 -15.99 -2.30 2.00
N ASP A 278 -16.24 -1.55 3.08
CA ASP A 278 -15.24 -0.83 3.87
C ASP A 278 -14.70 -1.65 5.06
N LEU A 279 -15.08 -2.91 5.22
CA LEU A 279 -14.72 -3.70 6.41
C LEU A 279 -13.20 -3.81 6.61
N ASP A 280 -12.45 -4.08 5.53
CA ASP A 280 -10.99 -4.19 5.62
C ASP A 280 -10.33 -2.83 5.81
N THR A 281 -10.87 -1.77 5.18
CA THR A 281 -10.46 -0.38 5.42
C THR A 281 -10.65 0.01 6.88
N LEU A 282 -11.80 -0.31 7.46
CA LEU A 282 -12.12 -0.07 8.87
C LEU A 282 -11.18 -0.84 9.81
N ARG A 283 -10.91 -2.12 9.52
CA ARG A 283 -9.94 -2.92 10.29
C ARG A 283 -8.54 -2.31 10.23
N ALA A 284 -8.10 -1.85 9.06
CA ALA A 284 -6.82 -1.19 8.90
C ALA A 284 -6.75 0.11 9.73
N ILE A 285 -7.76 0.98 9.63
CA ILE A 285 -7.85 2.22 10.41
C ILE A 285 -7.79 1.90 11.91
N ARG A 286 -8.64 0.99 12.40
CA ARG A 286 -8.69 0.59 13.82
C ARG A 286 -7.38 -0.02 14.31
N SER A 287 -6.70 -0.79 13.47
CA SER A 287 -5.39 -1.37 13.80
C SER A 287 -4.35 -0.26 14.00
N VAL A 288 -4.27 0.67 13.05
CA VAL A 288 -3.33 1.80 13.11
C VAL A 288 -3.62 2.70 14.33
N THR A 289 -4.89 3.04 14.58
CA THR A 289 -5.26 3.90 15.72
C THR A 289 -4.91 3.25 17.06
N ARG A 290 -5.20 1.95 17.22
CA ARG A 290 -4.83 1.19 18.43
C ARG A 290 -3.32 1.11 18.64
N LEU A 291 -2.57 0.79 17.59
CA LEU A 291 -1.11 0.72 17.65
C LEU A 291 -0.50 2.09 17.95
N ALA A 292 -1.05 3.15 17.36
CA ALA A 292 -0.63 4.52 17.63
C ALA A 292 -0.91 4.95 19.07
N ALA A 293 -2.09 4.63 19.62
CA ALA A 293 -2.41 4.91 21.01
C ALA A 293 -1.45 4.19 21.96
N ALA A 294 -1.21 2.89 21.73
CA ALA A 294 -0.25 2.10 22.51
C ALA A 294 1.18 2.67 22.39
N GLY A 295 1.66 2.89 21.17
CA GLY A 295 2.99 3.40 20.92
C GLY A 295 3.23 4.81 21.49
N CYS A 296 2.25 5.71 21.41
CA CYS A 296 2.36 7.04 22.00
C CYS A 296 2.33 7.00 23.54
N ALA A 297 1.51 6.13 24.14
CA ALA A 297 1.52 5.92 25.59
C ALA A 297 2.88 5.36 26.07
N LEU A 298 3.43 4.38 25.35
CA LEU A 298 4.75 3.85 25.61
C LEU A 298 5.83 4.94 25.46
N GLY A 299 5.82 5.70 24.36
CA GLY A 299 6.73 6.82 24.16
C GLY A 299 6.68 7.85 25.28
N LEU A 300 5.48 8.16 25.80
CA LEU A 300 5.31 9.02 26.97
C LEU A 300 5.99 8.46 28.21
N HIS A 301 5.75 7.18 28.55
CA HIS A 301 6.43 6.52 29.68
C HIS A 301 7.95 6.49 29.52
N ALA A 302 8.43 6.23 28.30
CA ALA A 302 9.86 6.24 28.02
C ALA A 302 10.47 7.64 28.20
N THR A 303 9.81 8.72 27.78
CA THR A 303 10.34 10.07 28.03
C THR A 303 10.37 10.45 29.50
N GLN A 304 9.34 10.07 30.26
CA GLN A 304 9.29 10.27 31.70
C GLN A 304 10.45 9.54 32.39
N MET A 305 10.69 8.28 32.03
CA MET A 305 11.78 7.47 32.58
C MET A 305 13.17 7.97 32.16
N ALA A 306 13.30 8.47 30.93
CA ALA A 306 14.51 9.10 30.43
C ALA A 306 14.74 10.52 31.00
N LYS A 307 13.77 11.08 31.74
CA LYS A 307 13.78 12.46 32.26
C LYS A 307 14.00 13.49 31.15
N LYS A 308 13.39 13.25 29.99
CA LYS A 308 13.43 14.15 28.82
C LYS A 308 12.08 14.84 28.63
N PRO A 309 12.06 16.08 28.11
CA PRO A 309 10.81 16.73 27.77
C PRO A 309 10.09 15.98 26.63
N PRO A 310 8.73 15.98 26.60
CA PRO A 310 7.95 15.29 25.57
C PRO A 310 8.28 15.73 24.14
N ASP A 311 8.72 16.96 23.95
CA ASP A 311 9.09 17.53 22.63
C ASP A 311 10.23 16.75 21.94
N VAL A 312 11.04 16.02 22.71
CA VAL A 312 12.10 15.15 22.19
C VAL A 312 11.53 14.02 21.34
N ILE A 313 10.31 13.54 21.62
CA ILE A 313 9.63 12.50 20.83
C ILE A 313 9.37 13.01 19.41
N VAL A 314 8.90 14.24 19.29
CA VAL A 314 8.55 14.86 18.01
C VAL A 314 9.80 15.17 17.17
N GLN A 315 10.92 15.49 17.83
CA GLN A 315 12.18 15.79 17.14
C GLN A 315 12.99 14.54 16.76
N GLN A 316 12.75 13.40 17.43
CA GLN A 316 13.51 12.16 17.26
C GLN A 316 12.59 10.99 16.89
N GLU A 317 11.61 11.22 16.01
CA GLU A 317 10.66 10.20 15.53
C GLU A 317 11.38 8.91 15.08
N SER A 318 12.53 9.03 14.40
CA SER A 318 13.31 7.89 13.90
C SER A 318 13.83 6.96 14.99
N LYS A 319 13.98 7.43 16.24
CA LYS A 319 14.37 6.56 17.36
C LYS A 319 13.22 5.65 17.80
N GLY A 320 11.99 6.03 17.47
CA GLY A 320 10.80 5.22 17.70
C GLY A 320 10.65 4.05 16.72
N ASP A 321 11.41 4.00 15.62
CA ASP A 321 11.24 3.02 14.55
C ASP A 321 11.37 1.58 15.07
N ALA A 322 12.29 1.31 16.00
CA ALA A 322 12.44 -0.01 16.61
C ALA A 322 11.18 -0.44 17.38
N LEU A 323 10.58 0.49 18.14
CA LEU A 323 9.34 0.23 18.87
C LEU A 323 8.18 0.01 17.90
N ILE A 324 8.07 0.84 16.85
CA ILE A 324 7.04 0.71 15.81
C ILE A 324 7.15 -0.65 15.11
N GLN A 325 8.37 -1.07 14.73
CA GLN A 325 8.61 -2.37 14.10
C GLN A 325 8.18 -3.54 15.00
N VAL A 326 8.53 -3.50 16.29
CA VAL A 326 8.14 -4.56 17.23
C VAL A 326 6.62 -4.59 17.42
N LEU A 327 5.98 -3.43 17.59
CA LEU A 327 4.52 -3.35 17.72
C LEU A 327 3.80 -3.89 16.47
N ASN A 328 4.30 -3.57 15.27
CA ASN A 328 3.75 -4.05 14.00
C ASN A 328 3.97 -5.55 13.76
N SER A 329 5.02 -6.15 14.34
CA SER A 329 5.32 -7.58 14.18
C SER A 329 4.25 -8.51 14.79
N GLN A 330 3.41 -7.99 15.70
CA GLN A 330 2.30 -8.74 16.30
C GLN A 330 1.22 -9.14 15.29
N ALA A 331 1.09 -8.41 14.18
CA ALA A 331 0.07 -8.65 13.17
C ALA A 331 0.19 -10.03 12.48
N PHE A 332 1.29 -10.76 12.68
CA PHE A 332 1.65 -11.93 11.88
C PHE A 332 1.88 -13.25 12.63
N SER A 333 1.66 -13.34 13.95
CA SER A 333 1.93 -14.60 14.67
C SER A 333 0.93 -14.92 15.78
N SER A 334 -0.20 -15.55 15.39
CA SER A 334 -1.16 -16.20 16.30
C SER A 334 -0.55 -17.35 17.11
N ASP A 335 0.61 -17.89 16.67
CA ASP A 335 1.17 -19.13 17.19
C ASP A 335 2.32 -18.91 18.19
N SER A 336 2.70 -17.65 18.45
CA SER A 336 3.72 -17.36 19.46
C SER A 336 3.08 -17.23 20.84
N PRO A 337 3.62 -17.89 21.90
CA PRO A 337 3.10 -17.73 23.24
C PRO A 337 3.15 -16.23 23.62
N HIS A 338 2.03 -15.69 24.09
CA HIS A 338 1.82 -14.25 24.37
C HIS A 338 2.96 -13.58 25.15
N GLY A 339 3.65 -14.34 26.02
CA GLY A 339 4.80 -13.84 26.77
C GLY A 339 6.01 -13.42 25.93
N SER A 340 6.19 -14.00 24.73
CA SER A 340 7.32 -13.64 23.85
C SER A 340 7.18 -12.26 23.20
N TYR A 341 5.96 -11.82 22.94
CA TYR A 341 5.68 -10.50 22.38
C TYR A 341 5.83 -9.40 23.43
N GLU A 342 5.17 -9.55 24.59
CA GLU A 342 5.25 -8.57 25.69
C GLU A 342 6.71 -8.35 26.09
N THR A 343 7.50 -9.44 26.23
CA THR A 343 8.93 -9.37 26.56
C THR A 343 9.75 -8.60 25.52
N LYS A 344 9.48 -8.82 24.21
CA LYS A 344 10.18 -8.08 23.14
C LYS A 344 9.89 -6.58 23.19
N VAL A 345 8.62 -6.21 23.43
CA VAL A 345 8.24 -4.79 23.57
C VAL A 345 8.89 -4.20 24.83
N GLU A 346 8.85 -4.90 25.95
CA GLU A 346 9.51 -4.51 27.21
C GLU A 346 11.01 -4.25 27.02
N ASP A 347 11.74 -5.17 26.38
CA ASP A 347 13.17 -5.03 26.17
C ASP A 347 13.50 -3.90 25.18
N THR A 348 12.67 -3.72 24.15
CA THR A 348 12.78 -2.60 23.20
C THR A 348 12.56 -1.26 23.89
N MET A 349 11.59 -1.18 24.81
CA MET A 349 11.33 -0.01 25.63
C MET A 349 12.50 0.35 26.52
N ILE A 350 13.13 -0.64 27.15
CA ILE A 350 14.35 -0.44 27.96
C ILE A 350 15.49 0.10 27.07
N GLY A 351 15.67 -0.47 25.88
CA GLY A 351 16.64 0.01 24.89
C GLY A 351 16.41 1.47 24.52
N LEU A 352 15.16 1.83 24.19
CA LEU A 352 14.76 3.18 23.82
C LEU A 352 15.05 4.20 24.94
N VAL A 353 14.70 3.87 26.20
CA VAL A 353 14.96 4.75 27.35
C VAL A 353 16.45 4.97 27.56
N LYS A 354 17.28 3.92 27.42
CA LYS A 354 18.74 4.03 27.51
C LYS A 354 19.28 4.97 26.43
N GLU A 355 18.81 4.82 25.19
CA GLU A 355 19.22 5.65 24.07
C GLU A 355 18.83 7.14 24.26
N TRP A 356 17.62 7.41 24.76
CA TRP A 356 17.18 8.78 25.05
C TRP A 356 17.88 9.39 26.26
N ARG A 357 18.27 8.59 27.25
CA ARG A 357 19.04 9.05 28.41
C ARG A 357 20.47 9.46 28.01
N GLY A 358 21.05 8.84 26.98
CA GLY A 358 22.37 9.15 26.43
C GLY A 358 23.53 8.63 27.27
N GLU A 359 24.77 8.83 26.81
CA GLU A 359 25.99 8.32 27.47
C GLU A 359 26.25 8.93 28.86
N GLU A 360 25.73 10.13 29.11
CA GLU A 360 25.93 10.87 30.36
C GLU A 360 24.95 10.50 31.48
N GLY A 361 23.89 9.74 31.18
CA GLY A 361 22.89 9.38 32.17
C GLY A 361 23.10 7.97 32.71
N SER A 362 23.27 7.89 34.03
CA SER A 362 23.37 6.64 34.82
C SER A 362 22.50 5.50 34.28
N THR A 363 23.09 4.29 34.24
CA THR A 363 22.38 3.03 33.99
C THR A 363 21.06 2.99 34.74
N LEU A 364 19.97 2.56 34.08
CA LEU A 364 18.67 2.37 34.73
C LEU A 364 18.82 1.43 35.93
N SER A 365 18.25 1.81 37.09
CA SER A 365 18.19 0.91 38.24
C SER A 365 17.25 -0.27 37.95
N GLU A 366 17.40 -1.39 38.67
CA GLU A 366 16.47 -2.52 38.55
C GLU A 366 15.02 -2.11 38.85
N THR A 367 14.83 -1.18 39.78
CA THR A 367 13.51 -0.64 40.13
C THR A 367 12.90 0.19 38.99
N GLU A 368 13.70 1.01 38.30
CA GLU A 368 13.27 1.74 37.10
C GLU A 368 12.91 0.78 35.97
N ILE A 369 13.71 -0.28 35.77
CA ILE A 369 13.46 -1.31 34.75
C ILE A 369 12.14 -2.04 35.02
N GLU A 370 11.91 -2.53 36.23
CA GLU A 370 10.67 -3.26 36.54
C GLU A 370 9.44 -2.35 36.47
N THR A 371 9.57 -1.08 36.87
CA THR A 371 8.50 -0.08 36.70
C THR A 371 8.15 0.11 35.23
N LEU A 372 9.15 0.26 34.36
CA LEU A 372 8.94 0.42 32.91
C LEU A 372 8.29 -0.82 32.30
N ARG A 373 8.71 -2.02 32.70
CA ARG A 373 8.10 -3.28 32.27
C ARG A 373 6.63 -3.36 32.68
N GLN A 374 6.33 -3.04 33.93
CA GLN A 374 4.95 -3.06 34.41
C GLN A 374 4.07 -2.03 33.68
N GLN A 375 4.57 -0.82 33.45
CA GLN A 375 3.87 0.20 32.64
C GLN A 375 3.65 -0.29 31.20
N THR A 376 4.66 -0.91 30.60
CA THR A 376 4.56 -1.48 29.25
C THR A 376 3.46 -2.54 29.16
N ARG A 377 3.42 -3.49 30.11
CA ARG A 377 2.34 -4.50 30.20
C ARG A 377 0.97 -3.87 30.37
N ASN A 378 0.85 -2.86 31.23
CA ASN A 378 -0.41 -2.16 31.45
C ASN A 378 -0.91 -1.49 30.16
N VAL A 379 -0.01 -0.90 29.36
CA VAL A 379 -0.35 -0.33 28.05
C VAL A 379 -0.79 -1.42 27.08
N LEU A 380 -0.01 -2.48 26.91
CA LEU A 380 -0.32 -3.57 25.97
C LEU A 380 -1.65 -4.28 26.30
N ARG A 381 -2.01 -4.33 27.58
CA ARG A 381 -3.27 -4.90 28.07
C ARG A 381 -4.42 -3.89 28.15
N SER A 382 -4.23 -2.67 27.64
CA SER A 382 -5.23 -1.59 27.67
C SER A 382 -5.73 -1.23 29.08
N GLN A 383 -4.90 -1.46 30.10
CA GLN A 383 -5.19 -1.13 31.51
C GLN A 383 -4.65 0.24 31.90
N ASP A 384 -3.77 0.81 31.09
CA ASP A 384 -3.17 2.13 31.32
C ASP A 384 -4.19 3.27 31.10
N PRO A 385 -4.36 4.22 32.05
CA PRO A 385 -5.27 5.36 31.89
C PRO A 385 -4.89 6.31 30.74
N VAL A 386 -3.61 6.36 30.35
CA VAL A 386 -3.13 7.16 29.22
C VAL A 386 -3.77 6.68 27.91
N ILE A 387 -4.00 5.38 27.75
CA ILE A 387 -4.65 4.84 26.55
C ILE A 387 -6.07 5.40 26.38
N LYS A 388 -6.87 5.40 27.45
CA LYS A 388 -8.22 5.98 27.42
C LYS A 388 -8.21 7.46 27.06
N LEU A 389 -7.22 8.20 27.55
CA LEU A 389 -7.05 9.61 27.22
C LEU A 389 -6.67 9.79 25.74
N LEU A 390 -5.74 8.99 25.23
CA LEU A 390 -5.29 9.05 23.84
C LEU A 390 -6.39 8.63 22.88
N ASP A 391 -7.16 7.59 23.19
CA ASP A 391 -8.31 7.16 22.39
C ASP A 391 -9.33 8.29 22.26
N LYS A 392 -9.66 8.98 23.36
CA LYS A 392 -10.57 10.14 23.34
C LYS A 392 -10.02 11.27 22.48
N ARG A 393 -8.74 11.61 22.63
CA ARG A 393 -8.10 12.64 21.80
C ARG A 393 -8.10 12.26 20.32
N MET A 394 -7.83 10.99 20.02
CA MET A 394 -7.80 10.49 18.66
C MET A 394 -9.19 10.54 18.02
N GLN A 395 -10.23 10.13 18.74
CA GLN A 395 -11.61 10.28 18.32
C GLN A 395 -11.96 11.74 18.00
N THR A 396 -11.58 12.68 18.87
CA THR A 396 -11.80 14.13 18.62
C THR A 396 -11.07 14.60 17.37
N VAL A 397 -9.77 14.30 17.23
CA VAL A 397 -8.99 14.74 16.06
C VAL A 397 -9.53 14.14 14.76
N PHE A 398 -9.86 12.85 14.74
CA PHE A 398 -10.46 12.22 13.57
C PHE A 398 -11.81 12.84 13.21
N GLY A 399 -12.64 13.15 14.21
CA GLY A 399 -13.93 13.81 14.00
C GLY A 399 -13.77 15.20 13.38
N ASP A 400 -12.85 16.00 13.93
CA ASP A 400 -12.56 17.35 13.41
C ASP A 400 -11.98 17.29 11.99
N LEU A 401 -11.03 16.39 11.73
CA LEU A 401 -10.43 16.22 10.41
C LEU A 401 -11.42 15.72 9.37
N ALA A 402 -12.34 14.82 9.74
CA ALA A 402 -13.37 14.33 8.82
C ALA A 402 -14.32 15.45 8.38
N VAL A 403 -14.69 16.36 9.29
CA VAL A 403 -15.49 17.55 8.96
C VAL A 403 -14.72 18.49 8.04
N VAL A 404 -13.44 18.78 8.36
CA VAL A 404 -12.57 19.61 7.51
C VAL A 404 -12.44 19.01 6.11
N TYR A 405 -12.27 17.70 5.99
CA TYR A 405 -12.18 17.00 4.71
C TYR A 405 -13.46 17.20 3.88
N VAL A 406 -14.62 17.00 4.50
CA VAL A 406 -15.93 17.19 3.85
C VAL A 406 -16.11 18.63 3.36
N GLN A 407 -15.66 19.63 4.12
CA GLN A 407 -15.70 21.05 3.74
C GLN A 407 -14.74 21.38 2.58
N GLN A 408 -13.58 20.75 2.55
CA GLN A 408 -12.56 20.96 1.51
C GLN A 408 -12.83 20.18 0.22
N SER A 409 -13.57 19.06 0.29
CA SER A 409 -13.82 18.19 -0.87
C SER A 409 -14.52 18.88 -2.06
N GLY A 410 -15.15 20.03 -1.85
CA GLY A 410 -15.72 20.88 -2.91
C GLY A 410 -14.78 21.92 -3.50
N GLN A 411 -13.59 22.12 -2.93
CA GLN A 411 -12.60 23.12 -3.34
C GLN A 411 -11.31 22.41 -3.75
N SER A 412 -11.10 22.22 -5.06
CA SER A 412 -9.83 21.74 -5.59
C SER A 412 -8.76 22.84 -5.38
N THR A 413 -8.14 22.85 -4.20
CA THR A 413 -7.02 23.73 -3.89
C THR A 413 -5.76 22.91 -3.76
N TYR A 414 -5.11 22.67 -4.91
CA TYR A 414 -3.71 22.30 -4.93
C TYR A 414 -2.87 23.54 -4.62
N ILE A 415 -1.94 23.44 -3.66
CA ILE A 415 -0.87 24.43 -3.53
C ILE A 415 0.16 24.05 -4.60
N GLY A 416 0.24 24.85 -5.67
CA GLY A 416 1.26 24.68 -6.70
C GLY A 416 2.64 24.88 -6.07
N VAL A 417 3.35 23.79 -5.82
CA VAL A 417 4.78 23.84 -5.52
C VAL A 417 5.48 24.19 -6.82
N GLU A 418 6.16 25.33 -6.87
CA GLU A 418 6.96 25.76 -8.01
C GLU A 418 7.91 24.63 -8.44
N MET A 419 7.70 24.12 -9.66
CA MET A 419 8.58 23.12 -10.26
C MET A 419 9.97 23.73 -10.47
N HIS A 420 10.87 23.48 -9.54
CA HIS A 420 12.28 23.77 -9.72
C HIS A 420 12.88 22.68 -10.62
N THR A 421 12.94 22.96 -11.92
CA THR A 421 13.74 22.16 -12.87
C THR A 421 15.21 22.37 -12.54
N GLY A 422 15.83 21.46 -11.80
CA GLY A 422 17.22 21.59 -11.40
C GLY A 422 17.86 20.25 -11.07
N ILE A 423 18.47 19.65 -12.09
CA ILE A 423 19.46 18.57 -11.98
C ILE A 423 20.57 19.09 -11.06
N ASN A 424 20.60 18.64 -9.80
CA ASN A 424 21.75 18.54 -8.88
C ASN A 424 21.31 18.70 -7.43
N GLY A 425 20.88 17.60 -6.83
CA GLY A 425 20.63 17.52 -5.39
C GLY A 425 19.97 16.19 -5.09
N ARG A 426 20.50 15.45 -4.11
CA ARG A 426 19.91 14.18 -3.62
C ARG A 426 18.39 14.35 -3.49
N ALA A 427 17.64 13.68 -4.36
CA ALA A 427 16.20 13.56 -4.25
C ALA A 427 15.90 12.72 -3.00
N THR A 428 15.75 13.39 -1.85
CA THR A 428 14.86 12.87 -0.84
C THR A 428 13.48 12.87 -1.50
N ASN A 429 12.84 11.70 -1.60
CA ASN A 429 11.49 11.54 -2.10
C ASN A 429 10.50 12.25 -1.15
N GLN A 430 10.53 13.58 -1.11
CA GLN A 430 9.51 14.39 -0.46
C GLN A 430 8.28 14.29 -1.36
N SER A 431 7.45 13.28 -1.10
CA SER A 431 6.09 13.24 -1.64
C SER A 431 5.43 14.57 -1.33
N VAL A 432 4.84 15.23 -2.33
CA VAL A 432 4.08 16.46 -2.14
C VAL A 432 2.99 16.16 -1.11
N GLU A 433 3.11 16.72 0.08
CA GLU A 433 2.14 16.51 1.14
C GLU A 433 0.89 17.35 0.85
N THR A 434 -0.27 16.71 0.96
CA THR A 434 -1.55 17.40 0.78
C THR A 434 -1.77 18.41 1.92
N VAL A 435 -2.57 19.45 1.66
CA VAL A 435 -2.97 20.43 2.69
C VAL A 435 -3.63 19.71 3.88
N PHE A 436 -4.40 18.65 3.60
CA PHE A 436 -4.97 17.78 4.63
C PHE A 436 -3.88 17.12 5.46
N ALA A 437 -2.87 16.50 4.83
CA ALA A 437 -1.79 15.80 5.52
C ALA A 437 -1.00 16.71 6.47
N VAL A 438 -0.68 17.93 6.03
CA VAL A 438 0.02 18.92 6.86
C VAL A 438 -0.82 19.31 8.08
N LYS A 439 -2.10 19.63 7.88
CA LYS A 439 -3.02 20.00 8.98
C LYS A 439 -3.24 18.83 9.94
N ALA A 440 -3.46 17.64 9.41
CA ALA A 440 -3.66 16.43 10.20
C ALA A 440 -2.43 16.10 11.05
N ARG A 441 -1.22 16.20 10.48
CA ARG A 441 0.02 15.98 11.24
C ARG A 441 0.15 16.97 12.40
N GLN A 442 -0.11 18.26 12.15
CA GLN A 442 -0.07 19.28 13.20
C GLN A 442 -1.12 19.01 14.29
N ALA A 443 -2.33 18.61 13.92
CA ALA A 443 -3.38 18.25 14.86
C ALA A 443 -2.97 17.06 15.74
N PHE A 444 -2.44 15.98 15.15
CA PHE A 444 -1.95 14.82 15.92
C PHE A 444 -0.78 15.17 16.84
N ALA A 445 0.21 15.92 16.34
CA ALA A 445 1.33 16.36 17.16
C ALA A 445 0.88 17.20 18.37
N SER A 446 -0.05 18.15 18.15
CA SER A 446 -0.58 19.00 19.23
C SER A 446 -1.34 18.24 20.31
N GLN A 447 -1.84 17.04 20.00
CA GLN A 447 -2.59 16.18 20.93
C GLN A 447 -1.72 15.11 21.61
N GLY A 448 -0.40 15.13 21.37
CA GLY A 448 0.54 14.15 21.93
C GLY A 448 0.57 12.82 21.16
N LEU A 449 0.15 12.84 19.88
CA LEU A 449 0.15 11.68 18.97
C LEU A 449 1.26 11.79 17.90
N GLY A 450 2.31 12.56 18.19
CA GLY A 450 3.40 12.87 17.25
C GLY A 450 4.12 11.64 16.71
N LEU A 451 4.40 10.65 17.57
CA LEU A 451 5.18 9.45 17.22
C LEU A 451 4.60 8.66 16.03
N TYR A 452 3.28 8.67 15.88
CA TYR A 452 2.56 7.97 14.82
C TYR A 452 1.86 8.93 13.85
N ALA A 453 2.21 10.23 13.87
CA ALA A 453 1.46 11.23 13.14
C ALA A 453 1.39 10.93 11.64
N CYS A 454 2.47 10.41 11.03
CA CYS A 454 2.47 10.03 9.61
C CYS A 454 1.50 8.89 9.26
N ASP A 455 1.40 7.85 10.11
CA ASP A 455 0.47 6.74 9.89
C ASP A 455 -0.96 7.14 10.22
N LEU A 456 -1.14 7.93 11.28
CA LEU A 456 -2.44 8.49 11.67
C LEU A 456 -3.00 9.45 10.62
N VAL A 457 -2.16 10.22 9.93
CA VAL A 457 -2.59 11.07 8.80
C VAL A 457 -3.21 10.23 7.70
N LYS A 458 -2.55 9.14 7.28
CA LYS A 458 -3.07 8.23 6.24
C LYS A 458 -4.36 7.57 6.68
N ALA A 459 -4.42 7.10 7.93
CA ALA A 459 -5.62 6.50 8.49
C ALA A 459 -6.78 7.51 8.60
N ALA A 460 -6.52 8.76 8.98
CA ALA A 460 -7.51 9.82 9.06
C ALA A 460 -8.01 10.24 7.68
N GLU A 461 -7.14 10.28 6.68
CA GLU A 461 -7.53 10.53 5.30
C GLU A 461 -8.47 9.42 4.80
N LEU A 462 -8.10 8.15 4.96
CA LEU A 462 -8.97 7.03 4.61
C LEU A 462 -10.30 7.09 5.38
N ALA A 463 -10.26 7.32 6.69
CA ALA A 463 -11.45 7.42 7.53
C ALA A 463 -12.39 8.56 7.12
N SER A 464 -11.85 9.64 6.54
CA SER A 464 -12.64 10.78 6.02
C SER A 464 -13.24 10.50 4.64
N ARG A 465 -12.60 9.63 3.86
CA ARG A 465 -12.98 9.34 2.47
C ARG A 465 -14.11 8.33 2.37
N VAL A 466 -14.16 7.36 3.28
CA VAL A 466 -15.27 6.39 3.38
C VAL A 466 -16.64 7.08 3.47
N PRO A 467 -16.93 7.94 4.46
CA PRO A 467 -18.23 8.61 4.55
C PRO A 467 -18.47 9.61 3.41
N ALA A 468 -17.41 10.19 2.85
CA ALA A 468 -17.53 11.07 1.67
C ALA A 468 -17.97 10.29 0.42
N LEU A 469 -17.39 9.10 0.18
CA LEU A 469 -17.77 8.22 -0.92
C LEU A 469 -19.20 7.69 -0.73
N ALA A 470 -19.54 7.21 0.47
CA ALA A 470 -20.90 6.77 0.78
C ALA A 470 -21.94 7.86 0.54
N SER A 471 -21.63 9.11 0.92
CA SER A 471 -22.48 10.26 0.60
C SER A 471 -22.59 10.47 -0.91
N GLN A 472 -21.50 10.44 -1.66
CA GLN A 472 -21.56 10.60 -3.13
C GLN A 472 -22.42 9.51 -3.82
N LEU A 473 -22.36 8.28 -3.32
CA LEU A 473 -23.10 7.16 -3.88
C LEU A 473 -24.58 7.19 -3.51
N TYR A 474 -24.90 7.43 -2.24
CA TYR A 474 -26.21 7.07 -1.67
C TYR A 474 -27.05 8.25 -1.18
N ASP A 475 -26.53 9.48 -1.22
CA ASP A 475 -27.19 10.67 -0.63
C ASP A 475 -28.64 10.85 -1.11
N LYS A 476 -28.82 10.99 -2.43
CA LYS A 476 -30.14 11.27 -3.02
C LYS A 476 -31.13 10.11 -3.01
N GLN A 477 -30.61 8.88 -3.05
CA GLN A 477 -31.45 7.71 -3.31
C GLN A 477 -31.89 7.03 -2.02
N ILE A 478 -31.11 7.17 -0.94
CA ILE A 478 -31.28 6.34 0.26
C ILE A 478 -31.18 7.20 1.50
N LEU A 479 -30.14 8.03 1.62
CA LEU A 479 -29.97 8.86 2.81
C LEU A 479 -31.12 9.87 2.94
N ASP A 480 -31.53 10.52 1.84
CA ASP A 480 -32.74 11.36 1.80
C ASP A 480 -33.98 10.63 2.32
N LEU A 481 -34.24 9.41 1.82
CA LEU A 481 -35.41 8.62 2.21
C LEU A 481 -35.37 8.28 3.70
N ILE A 482 -34.25 7.77 4.19
CA ILE A 482 -34.10 7.38 5.60
C ILE A 482 -34.24 8.59 6.53
N LEU A 483 -33.73 9.76 6.12
CA LEU A 483 -33.84 11.00 6.89
C LEU A 483 -35.29 11.48 6.96
N THR A 484 -36.00 11.50 5.83
CA THR A 484 -37.43 11.90 5.80
C THR A 484 -38.32 10.98 6.62
N GLU A 485 -38.14 9.65 6.52
CA GLU A 485 -38.85 8.68 7.37
C GLU A 485 -38.60 8.92 8.88
N GLY A 486 -37.39 9.37 9.23
CA GLY A 486 -37.00 9.66 10.61
C GLY A 486 -37.71 10.86 11.21
N VAL A 487 -37.99 11.90 10.41
CA VAL A 487 -38.70 13.11 10.83
C VAL A 487 -40.18 12.79 11.13
N ASP A 488 -40.86 12.11 10.20
CA ASP A 488 -42.29 11.79 10.33
C ASP A 488 -42.59 10.86 11.54
N SER A 489 -41.61 10.02 11.90
CA SER A 489 -41.74 9.10 13.04
C SER A 489 -41.69 9.79 14.41
N GLN A 490 -41.06 10.95 14.54
CA GLN A 490 -40.99 11.68 15.83
C GLN A 490 -42.25 12.50 16.12
N ASP A 491 -42.92 13.01 15.08
CA ASP A 491 -44.15 13.80 15.27
C ASP A 491 -45.33 12.96 15.76
N THR A 492 -45.36 11.66 15.42
CA THR A 492 -46.44 10.76 15.83
C THR A 492 -46.35 10.29 17.29
N THR A 493 -45.16 10.21 17.88
CA THR A 493 -44.97 9.78 19.29
C THR A 493 -45.20 10.89 20.31
N THR A 494 -45.27 12.15 19.90
CA THR A 494 -45.44 13.30 20.83
C THR A 494 -46.91 13.65 21.08
N HIS A 495 -47.85 12.97 20.40
CA HIS A 495 -49.29 13.20 20.52
C HIS A 495 -50.10 12.00 21.03
N MET A 496 -49.42 10.96 21.56
CA MET A 496 -50.03 9.89 22.38
C MET A 496 -49.48 9.96 23.79
#